data_AF-A0A949I8F7-F1
#
_entry.id   AF-A0A949I8F7-F1
#
_cell.length_a   1.000
_cell.length_b   1.000
_cell.length_c   1.000
_cell.angle_alpha   90.00
_cell.angle_beta   90.00
_cell.angle_gamma   90.00
#
_symmetry.space_group_name_H-M   'P 1'
#
loop_
_entity.id
_entity.type
_entity.pdbx_description
1 polymer ?
#
loop_
_entity_poly.entity_id
_entity_poly.type
_entity_poly.pdbx_seq_one_letter_code
_entity_poly.pdbx_strand_id
1 'polypeptide(L)'
;ASADEALAWLSAQGVDGPRAARALAACGGRPLAALGMAQQGEALWQVVQMAAHGRWAQLRSIDWKQLAPAAALQMLQRWVHDVAVVKAQGAPRHFPEFAAQCRAAAAQAPWARIRHIERVLASALRHADHPVNAGLLMESVLIECEDFTSASSIASR
;
A
#
# COMPACT_ATOMS: atom_id res chain seq x y z
N ALA A 1 4.14 -6.22 -22.81
CA ALA A 1 5.47 -6.71 -22.40
C ALA A 1 5.26 -7.86 -21.43
N SER A 2 5.98 -8.96 -21.59
CA SER A 2 6.03 -10.02 -20.58
C SER A 2 6.66 -9.50 -19.27
N ALA A 3 6.49 -10.23 -18.17
CA ALA A 3 7.13 -9.85 -16.91
C ALA A 3 8.66 -9.76 -17.06
N ASP A 4 9.26 -10.69 -17.81
CA ASP A 4 10.70 -10.72 -18.07
C ASP A 4 11.17 -9.53 -18.92
N GLU A 5 10.39 -9.13 -19.93
CA GLU A 5 10.67 -7.93 -20.72
C GLU A 5 10.59 -6.66 -19.86
N ALA A 6 9.61 -6.59 -18.95
CA ALA A 6 9.49 -5.47 -18.02
C ALA A 6 10.65 -5.40 -17.03
N LEU A 7 11.11 -6.54 -16.52
CA LEU A 7 12.28 -6.63 -15.63
C LEU A 7 13.58 -6.26 -16.35
N ALA A 8 13.77 -6.76 -17.58
CA ALA A 8 14.92 -6.40 -18.40
C ALA A 8 14.96 -4.89 -18.69
N TRP A 9 13.81 -4.30 -19.02
CA TRP A 9 13.70 -2.86 -19.22
C TRP A 9 14.01 -2.08 -17.94
N LEU A 10 13.47 -2.46 -16.78
CA LEU A 10 13.77 -1.82 -15.49
C LEU A 10 15.26 -1.89 -15.14
N SER A 11 15.90 -3.03 -15.42
CA SER A 11 17.35 -3.19 -15.22
C SER A 11 18.14 -2.23 -16.09
N ALA A 12 17.75 -2.04 -17.36
CA ALA A 12 18.36 -1.04 -18.24
C ALA A 12 18.16 0.42 -17.76
N GLN A 13 17.15 0.67 -16.91
CA GLN A 13 16.93 1.97 -16.25
C GLN A 13 17.69 2.12 -14.93
N GLY A 14 18.55 1.15 -14.56
CA GLY A 14 19.32 1.18 -13.31
C GLY A 14 18.54 0.74 -12.07
N VAL A 15 17.45 -0.02 -12.24
CA VAL A 15 16.72 -0.62 -11.11
C VAL A 15 17.07 -2.10 -10.98
N ASP A 16 17.74 -2.44 -9.88
CA ASP A 16 18.27 -3.78 -9.62
C ASP A 16 17.18 -4.85 -9.43
N GLY A 17 17.50 -6.12 -9.73
CA GLY A 17 16.56 -7.25 -9.81
C GLY A 17 15.50 -7.35 -8.70
N PRO A 18 15.86 -7.50 -7.42
CA PRO A 18 14.87 -7.64 -6.34
C PRO A 18 13.98 -6.40 -6.19
N ARG A 19 14.54 -5.20 -6.37
CA ARG A 19 13.80 -3.94 -6.33
C ARG A 19 12.87 -3.80 -7.53
N ALA A 20 13.32 -4.18 -8.71
CA ALA A 20 12.54 -4.19 -9.94
C ALA A 20 11.36 -5.15 -9.84
N ALA A 21 11.57 -6.38 -9.37
CA ALA A 21 10.52 -7.38 -9.19
C ALA A 21 9.46 -6.92 -8.20
N ARG A 22 9.88 -6.39 -7.04
CA ARG A 22 8.98 -5.83 -6.03
C ARG A 22 8.17 -4.65 -6.55
N ALA A 23 8.83 -3.69 -7.22
CA ALA A 23 8.14 -2.54 -7.80
C ALA A 23 7.18 -2.93 -8.92
N LEU A 24 7.54 -3.92 -9.74
CA LEU A 24 6.71 -4.43 -10.81
C LEU A 24 5.45 -5.13 -10.28
N ALA A 25 5.61 -6.00 -9.26
CA ALA A 25 4.49 -6.65 -8.58
C ALA A 25 3.56 -5.61 -7.94
N ALA A 26 4.13 -4.70 -7.14
CA ALA A 26 3.39 -3.62 -6.49
C ALA A 26 2.66 -2.71 -7.49
N CYS A 27 3.19 -2.55 -8.71
CA CYS A 27 2.56 -1.77 -9.76
C CYS A 27 1.61 -2.57 -10.68
N GLY A 28 1.39 -3.86 -10.43
CA GLY A 28 0.51 -4.73 -11.21
C GLY A 28 1.06 -5.04 -12.61
N GLY A 29 2.38 -5.15 -12.75
CA GLY A 29 3.04 -5.49 -14.02
C GLY A 29 3.27 -4.30 -14.96
N ARG A 30 3.01 -3.06 -14.53
CA ARG A 30 3.19 -1.86 -15.35
C ARG A 30 4.61 -1.30 -15.22
N PRO A 31 5.50 -1.46 -16.23
CA PRO A 31 6.93 -1.14 -16.09
C PRO A 31 7.20 0.34 -15.81
N LEU A 32 6.49 1.26 -16.47
CA LEU A 32 6.68 2.69 -16.23
C LEU A 32 6.29 3.13 -14.82
N ALA A 33 5.18 2.57 -14.29
CA ALA A 33 4.77 2.83 -12.92
C ALA A 33 5.76 2.22 -11.92
N ALA A 34 6.29 1.03 -12.23
CA ALA A 34 7.31 0.37 -11.43
C ALA A 34 8.62 1.16 -11.39
N LEU A 35 9.04 1.78 -12.50
CA LEU A 35 10.19 2.69 -12.53
C LEU A 35 9.95 3.90 -11.63
N GLY A 36 8.79 4.54 -11.76
CA GLY A 36 8.43 5.67 -10.91
C GLY A 36 8.45 5.30 -9.43
N MET A 37 7.83 4.19 -9.05
CA MET A 37 7.87 3.66 -7.68
C MET A 37 9.31 3.37 -7.23
N ALA A 38 10.12 2.74 -8.09
CA ALA A 38 11.51 2.45 -7.77
C ALA A 38 12.28 3.76 -7.52
N GLN A 39 12.10 4.79 -8.33
CA GLN A 39 12.78 6.08 -8.17
C GLN A 39 12.40 6.84 -6.89
N GLN A 40 11.16 6.68 -6.41
CA GLN A 40 10.67 7.28 -5.16
C GLN A 40 11.32 6.69 -3.88
N GLY A 41 12.08 5.60 -4.02
CA GLY A 41 12.92 5.07 -2.95
C GLY A 41 12.21 4.19 -1.92
N GLU A 42 12.96 3.80 -0.89
CA GLU A 42 12.51 2.83 0.12
C GLU A 42 11.44 3.38 1.07
N ALA A 43 11.32 4.71 1.20
CA ALA A 43 10.35 5.34 2.08
C ALA A 43 8.90 4.94 1.76
N LEU A 44 8.56 4.87 0.47
CA LEU A 44 7.24 4.39 0.04
C LEU A 44 7.01 2.91 0.37
N TRP A 45 8.07 2.10 0.31
CA TRP A 45 7.99 0.69 0.71
C TRP A 45 7.73 0.54 2.21
N GLN A 46 8.41 1.35 3.03
CA GLN A 46 8.24 1.36 4.48
C GLN A 46 6.79 1.69 4.89
N VAL A 47 6.09 2.55 4.14
CA VAL A 47 4.66 2.85 4.36
C VAL A 47 3.81 1.58 4.30
N VAL A 48 3.98 0.77 3.24
CA VAL A 48 3.22 -0.49 3.11
C VAL A 48 3.67 -1.50 4.15
N GLN A 49 4.96 -1.59 4.43
CA GLN A 49 5.47 -2.48 5.49
C GLN A 49 4.83 -2.13 6.84
N MET A 50 4.72 -0.86 7.20
CA MET A 50 4.05 -0.42 8.42
C MET A 50 2.56 -0.80 8.42
N ALA A 51 1.85 -0.52 7.33
CA ALA A 51 0.44 -0.91 7.16
C ALA A 51 0.22 -2.43 7.25
N ALA A 52 1.12 -3.22 6.64
CA ALA A 52 1.06 -4.68 6.64
C ALA A 52 1.26 -5.26 8.04
N HIS A 53 2.06 -4.60 8.88
CA HIS A 53 2.21 -4.95 10.29
C HIS A 53 1.16 -4.30 11.21
N GLY A 54 0.09 -3.73 10.66
CA GLY A 54 -0.99 -3.11 11.43
C GLY A 54 -0.62 -1.79 12.10
N ARG A 55 0.53 -1.19 11.75
CA ARG A 55 1.07 0.03 12.39
C ARG A 55 0.54 1.30 11.72
N TRP A 56 -0.76 1.35 11.46
CA TRP A 56 -1.42 2.46 10.77
C TRP A 56 -1.28 3.79 11.53
N ALA A 57 -1.42 3.77 12.85
CA ALA A 57 -1.22 4.95 13.69
C ALA A 57 0.19 5.57 13.52
N GLN A 58 1.22 4.73 13.35
CA GLN A 58 2.61 5.17 13.21
C GLN A 58 2.86 5.90 11.89
N LEU A 59 2.02 5.71 10.85
CA LEU A 59 2.15 6.43 9.58
C LEU A 59 1.91 7.94 9.74
N ARG A 60 1.26 8.37 10.83
CA ARG A 60 0.99 9.79 11.10
C ARG A 60 2.26 10.60 11.43
N SER A 61 3.36 9.94 11.80
CA SER A 61 4.63 10.62 12.10
C SER A 61 5.47 10.94 10.86
N ILE A 62 5.07 10.45 9.67
CA ILE A 62 5.77 10.69 8.42
C ILE A 62 5.54 12.14 7.98
N ASP A 63 6.61 12.83 7.55
CA ASP A 63 6.48 14.13 6.90
C ASP A 63 5.99 13.95 5.44
N TRP A 64 4.67 13.98 5.29
CA TRP A 64 3.98 13.83 4.00
C TRP A 64 4.19 15.00 3.03
N LYS A 65 4.86 16.08 3.44
CA LYS A 65 5.31 17.14 2.51
C LYS A 65 6.59 16.73 1.77
N GLN A 66 7.40 15.86 2.37
CA GLN A 66 8.66 15.38 1.82
C GLN A 66 8.53 14.04 1.09
N LEU A 67 7.43 13.32 1.31
CA LEU A 67 7.10 12.07 0.63
C LEU A 67 5.98 12.29 -0.38
N ALA A 68 5.98 11.57 -1.52
CA ALA A 68 4.91 11.66 -2.51
C ALA A 68 3.57 11.07 -1.99
N PRO A 69 2.59 11.89 -1.54
CA PRO A 69 1.41 11.40 -0.85
C PRO A 69 0.50 10.57 -1.78
N ALA A 70 0.38 10.97 -3.05
CA ALA A 70 -0.37 10.22 -4.05
C ALA A 70 0.19 8.80 -4.27
N ALA A 71 1.52 8.66 -4.29
CA ALA A 71 2.16 7.35 -4.46
C ALA A 71 1.96 6.47 -3.23
N ALA A 72 2.07 7.05 -2.03
CA ALA A 72 1.78 6.35 -0.78
C ALA A 72 0.32 5.88 -0.70
N LEU A 73 -0.65 6.75 -1.03
CA LEU A 73 -2.07 6.39 -1.08
C LEU A 73 -2.35 5.25 -2.07
N GLN A 74 -1.72 5.27 -3.25
CA GLN A 74 -1.84 4.17 -4.22
C GLN A 74 -1.31 2.86 -3.65
N MET A 75 -0.18 2.89 -2.96
CA MET A 75 0.40 1.68 -2.36
C MET A 75 -0.46 1.13 -1.22
N LEU A 76 -0.99 2.00 -0.36
CA LEU A 76 -1.95 1.62 0.68
C LEU A 76 -3.25 1.05 0.08
N GLN A 77 -3.75 1.61 -1.02
CA GLN A 77 -4.93 1.10 -1.72
C GLN A 77 -4.70 -0.31 -2.25
N ARG A 78 -3.54 -0.57 -2.86
CA ARG A 78 -3.16 -1.91 -3.35
C ARG A 78 -2.99 -2.91 -2.22
N TRP A 79 -2.48 -2.48 -1.08
CA TRP A 79 -2.38 -3.31 0.11
C TRP A 79 -3.77 -3.76 0.58
N VAL A 80 -4.69 -2.81 0.74
CA VAL A 80 -6.08 -3.12 1.14
C VAL A 80 -6.79 -3.98 0.11
N HIS A 81 -6.51 -3.78 -1.18
CA HIS A 81 -7.01 -4.64 -2.25
C HIS A 81 -6.50 -6.09 -2.12
N ASP A 82 -5.22 -6.31 -1.85
CA ASP A 82 -4.67 -7.64 -1.62
C ASP A 82 -5.30 -8.32 -0.39
N VAL A 83 -5.57 -7.56 0.67
CA VAL A 83 -6.34 -8.05 1.83
C VAL A 83 -7.74 -8.49 1.41
N ALA A 84 -8.43 -7.70 0.58
CA ALA A 84 -9.75 -8.04 0.04
C ALA A 84 -9.71 -9.33 -0.81
N VAL A 85 -8.72 -9.45 -1.70
CA VAL A 85 -8.53 -10.64 -2.54
C VAL A 85 -8.29 -11.88 -1.67
N VAL A 86 -7.44 -11.78 -0.66
CA VAL A 86 -7.17 -12.89 0.28
C VAL A 86 -8.41 -13.24 1.10
N LYS A 87 -9.20 -12.26 1.51
CA LYS A 87 -10.49 -12.51 2.18
C LYS A 87 -11.48 -13.26 1.29
N ALA A 88 -11.42 -13.05 -0.02
CA ALA A 88 -12.15 -13.80 -1.03
C ALA A 88 -11.46 -15.11 -1.47
N GLN A 89 -10.50 -15.62 -0.67
CA GLN A 89 -9.75 -16.86 -0.93
C GLN A 89 -8.84 -16.83 -2.18
N GLY A 90 -8.49 -15.64 -2.67
CA GLY A 90 -7.49 -15.44 -3.71
C GLY A 90 -6.06 -15.29 -3.17
N ALA A 91 -5.09 -15.17 -4.08
CA ALA A 91 -3.70 -14.86 -3.75
C ALA A 91 -3.41 -13.34 -3.89
N PRO A 92 -2.62 -12.74 -3.00
CA PRO A 92 -2.23 -11.33 -3.11
C PRO A 92 -1.38 -11.12 -4.37
N ARG A 93 -1.63 -10.01 -5.08
CA ARG A 93 -1.01 -9.75 -6.39
C ARG A 93 0.07 -8.69 -6.32
N HIS A 94 -0.12 -7.70 -5.47
CA HIS A 94 0.74 -6.51 -5.40
C HIS A 94 1.88 -6.71 -4.41
N PHE A 95 1.60 -7.37 -3.29
CA PHE A 95 2.54 -7.58 -2.20
C PHE A 95 2.60 -9.06 -1.80
N PRO A 96 3.03 -9.96 -2.70
CA PRO A 96 3.12 -11.39 -2.41
C PRO A 96 4.02 -11.72 -1.20
N GLU A 97 5.05 -10.91 -0.90
CA GLU A 97 5.90 -11.07 0.29
C GLU A 97 5.16 -10.82 1.61
N PHE A 98 4.03 -10.10 1.57
CA PHE A 98 3.19 -9.82 2.73
C PHE A 98 1.96 -10.74 2.79
N ALA A 99 1.99 -11.91 2.13
CA ALA A 99 0.84 -12.81 2.08
C ALA A 99 0.36 -13.29 3.47
N ALA A 100 1.28 -13.49 4.42
CA ALA A 100 0.92 -13.88 5.79
C ALA A 100 0.17 -12.75 6.51
N GLN A 101 0.65 -11.52 6.35
CA GLN A 101 0.04 -10.30 6.87
C GLN A 101 -1.32 -10.06 6.23
N CYS A 102 -1.48 -10.29 4.91
CA CYS A 102 -2.78 -10.21 4.24
C CYS A 102 -3.78 -11.19 4.84
N ARG A 103 -3.37 -12.43 5.11
CA ARG A 103 -4.24 -13.44 5.74
C ARG A 103 -4.65 -13.01 7.15
N ALA A 104 -3.71 -12.53 7.96
CA ALA A 104 -3.99 -12.04 9.30
C ALA A 104 -4.96 -10.84 9.29
N ALA A 105 -4.77 -9.89 8.37
CA ALA A 105 -5.66 -8.75 8.19
C ALA A 105 -7.06 -9.19 7.71
N ALA A 106 -7.13 -10.10 6.73
CA ALA A 106 -8.38 -10.61 6.17
C ALA A 106 -9.22 -11.39 7.19
N ALA A 107 -8.57 -12.07 8.14
CA ALA A 107 -9.22 -12.77 9.24
C ALA A 107 -9.86 -11.82 10.25
N GLN A 108 -9.23 -10.67 10.52
CA GLN A 108 -9.69 -9.70 11.53
C GLN A 108 -10.67 -8.66 10.98
N ALA A 109 -10.43 -8.15 9.77
CA ALA A 109 -11.20 -7.05 9.21
C ALA A 109 -12.51 -7.55 8.56
N PRO A 110 -13.70 -7.09 8.97
CA PRO A 110 -14.95 -7.44 8.29
C PRO A 110 -15.02 -6.82 6.89
N TRP A 111 -15.82 -7.41 5.99
CA TRP A 111 -15.96 -6.91 4.61
C TRP A 111 -16.37 -5.43 4.56
N ALA A 112 -17.30 -5.02 5.42
CA ALA A 112 -17.73 -3.62 5.52
C ALA A 112 -16.57 -2.66 5.82
N ARG A 113 -15.64 -3.07 6.69
CA ARG A 113 -14.46 -2.26 7.03
C ARG A 113 -13.48 -2.17 5.86
N ILE A 114 -13.20 -3.29 5.19
CA ILE A 114 -12.34 -3.30 3.99
C ILE A 114 -12.91 -2.38 2.91
N ARG A 115 -14.21 -2.50 2.61
CA ARG A 115 -14.88 -1.63 1.63
C ARG A 115 -14.90 -0.15 2.03
N HIS A 116 -14.99 0.13 3.33
CA HIS A 116 -14.88 1.50 3.83
C HIS A 116 -13.50 2.08 3.56
N ILE A 117 -12.43 1.37 3.92
CA ILE A 117 -11.07 1.85 3.70
C ILE A 117 -10.75 1.99 2.20
N GLU A 118 -11.20 1.05 1.35
CA GLU A 118 -11.07 1.20 -0.11
C GLU A 118 -11.69 2.52 -0.61
N ARG A 119 -12.89 2.89 -0.10
CA ARG A 119 -13.56 4.15 -0.45
C ARG A 119 -12.81 5.39 0.08
N VAL A 120 -12.33 5.34 1.31
CA VAL A 120 -11.53 6.42 1.92
C VAL A 120 -10.29 6.70 1.07
N LEU A 121 -9.51 5.66 0.74
CA LEU A 121 -8.30 5.78 -0.06
C LEU A 121 -8.60 6.26 -1.49
N ALA A 122 -9.65 5.72 -2.13
CA ALA A 122 -10.08 6.17 -3.46
C ALA A 122 -10.54 7.64 -3.45
N SER A 123 -11.15 8.10 -2.37
CA SER A 123 -11.56 9.49 -2.20
C SER A 123 -10.37 10.43 -2.03
N ALA A 124 -9.39 10.03 -1.24
CA ALA A 124 -8.16 10.79 -1.03
C ALA A 124 -7.36 10.92 -2.33
N LEU A 125 -7.25 9.85 -3.12
CA LEU A 125 -6.52 9.85 -4.39
C LEU A 125 -7.03 10.87 -5.40
N ARG A 126 -8.33 11.17 -5.42
CA ARG A 126 -8.89 12.23 -6.30
C ARG A 126 -8.34 13.62 -6.00
N HIS A 127 -7.80 13.83 -4.80
CA HIS A 127 -7.27 15.12 -4.34
C HIS A 127 -5.74 15.08 -4.15
N ALA A 128 -5.09 13.94 -4.43
CA ALA A 128 -3.71 13.70 -4.05
C ALA A 128 -2.67 14.29 -5.02
N ASP A 129 -3.05 14.62 -6.25
CA ASP A 129 -2.15 15.23 -7.23
C ASP A 129 -1.82 16.69 -6.87
N HIS A 130 -2.79 17.44 -6.36
CA HIS A 130 -2.62 18.83 -5.92
C HIS A 130 -3.36 19.12 -4.60
N PRO A 131 -2.95 18.48 -3.49
CA PRO A 131 -3.59 18.71 -2.21
C PRO A 131 -3.25 20.10 -1.68
N VAL A 132 -4.27 20.85 -1.26
CA VAL A 132 -4.08 22.15 -0.59
C VAL A 132 -3.19 22.00 0.65
N ASN A 133 -3.29 20.85 1.34
CA ASN A 133 -2.39 20.47 2.43
C ASN A 133 -2.20 18.93 2.46
N ALA A 134 -1.05 18.45 1.99
CA ALA A 134 -0.72 17.02 1.95
C ALA A 134 -0.71 16.36 3.34
N GLY A 135 -0.22 17.07 4.36
CA GLY A 135 -0.21 16.57 5.73
C GLY A 135 -1.63 16.35 6.27
N LEU A 136 -2.49 17.36 6.14
CA LEU A 136 -3.89 17.26 6.59
C LEU A 136 -4.68 16.20 5.82
N LEU A 137 -4.48 16.10 4.49
CA LEU A 137 -5.09 15.04 3.69
C LEU A 137 -4.72 13.67 4.27
N MET A 138 -3.43 13.44 4.50
CA MET A 138 -2.98 12.14 4.99
C MET A 138 -3.41 11.87 6.43
N GLU A 139 -3.39 12.87 7.31
CA GLU A 139 -3.92 12.74 8.67
C GLU A 139 -5.38 12.29 8.67
N SER A 140 -6.22 12.92 7.84
CA SER A 140 -7.65 12.55 7.74
C SER A 140 -7.84 11.11 7.27
N VAL A 141 -7.02 10.64 6.34
CA VAL A 141 -7.05 9.27 5.83
C VAL A 141 -6.56 8.28 6.88
N LEU A 142 -5.47 8.59 7.57
CA LEU A 142 -4.85 7.67 8.53
C LEU A 142 -5.70 7.51 9.80
N ILE A 143 -6.43 8.54 10.23
CA ILE A 143 -7.43 8.43 11.30
C ILE A 143 -8.51 7.40 10.91
N GLU A 144 -9.04 7.50 9.69
CA GLU A 144 -10.02 6.54 9.20
C GLU A 144 -9.47 5.11 9.09
N CYS A 145 -8.15 4.95 8.89
CA CYS A 145 -7.48 3.66 8.71
C CYS A 145 -6.87 3.06 9.99
N GLU A 146 -6.83 3.80 11.10
CA GLU A 146 -6.12 3.39 12.33
C GLU A 146 -6.56 2.01 12.81
N ASP A 147 -7.88 1.79 12.86
CA ASP A 147 -8.50 0.51 13.21
C ASP A 147 -8.78 -0.39 12.01
N PHE A 148 -7.90 -0.41 11.00
CA PHE A 148 -8.11 -1.29 9.84
C PHE A 148 -8.03 -2.77 10.23
N THR A 149 -7.04 -3.12 11.05
CA THR A 149 -6.79 -4.48 11.52
C THR A 149 -6.72 -4.58 13.03
N SER A 150 -7.32 -3.63 13.77
CA SER A 150 -7.30 -3.69 15.23
C SER A 150 -7.82 -5.05 15.68
N ALA A 151 -6.90 -5.86 16.22
CA ALA A 151 -7.24 -6.97 17.06
C ALA A 151 -8.13 -6.38 18.14
N SER A 152 -9.40 -6.78 18.17
CA SER A 152 -10.25 -6.44 19.29
C SER A 152 -9.51 -6.90 20.54
N SER A 153 -8.96 -5.96 21.31
CA SER A 153 -8.29 -6.19 22.58
C SER A 153 -9.34 -6.56 23.64
N ILE A 154 -10.06 -7.65 23.38
CA ILE A 154 -11.02 -8.29 24.29
C ILE A 154 -10.62 -9.77 24.36
N ALA A 155 -9.40 -10.03 24.83
CA ALA A 155 -8.96 -11.36 25.26
C ALA A 155 -7.83 -11.22 26.29
N SER A 156 -8.11 -10.50 27.37
CA SER A 156 -7.40 -10.62 28.64
C SER A 156 -8.28 -9.99 29.72
N ARG A 157 -9.25 -10.78 30.20
CA ARG A 157 -9.74 -10.73 31.57
C ARG A 157 -9.08 -11.87 32.33
#